data_AF-A0A4V1IX84-F1
#
_entry.id   AF-A0A4V1IX84-F1
#
_cell.length_a   1.000
_cell.length_b   1.000
_cell.length_c   1.000
_cell.angle_alpha   90.00
_cell.angle_beta   90.00
_cell.angle_gamma   90.00
#
_symmetry.space_group_name_H-M   'P 1'
#
loop_
_entity.id
_entity.type
_entity.pdbx_description
1 polymer ?
#
loop_
_entity_poly.entity_id
_entity_poly.type
_entity_poly.pdbx_seq_one_letter_code
_entity_poly.pdbx_strand_id
1 'polypeptide(L)'
;WEMSNCGLDYHVVAIFGLQSSGKSELLNGLFGTTFPIVDTSETQQTAQGIWMGKCTGKNILVMDVEGVDGRERDEDKTIRRRSALFSLATAEVLVINLNEPTVNFFSDATTGVFKTVFGANLQLSRNSHGPPVPKSQKTLLFFVFHDSTNQVSVKAYADDIRFAINRIWNRMAKPDGFKDSTFSDYFDCTVEILPQGKSVPRRFEEAVERLRSRFTDESHDNYIFKARGQQTIPIDGFPQYASRIWDTILDDKELDIPVQQTWLAQHRCGKVYSLVKSRFKKDVYDMAELAGAGMLVEGAGRRAEKMLADAIAAFDEGARNYHAEVYQEMREMLQKQLCKYLNAFSRTQLEILTEYTVACFKRQMDEIDAAPDYQYSHQMEDVRKDASDSFERRASGGYSDRASNMLRTVRC
;
A
#
# COMPACT_ATOMS: atom_id res chain seq x y z
N TRP A 1 -3.08 16.25 -5.86
CA TRP A 1 -3.08 15.20 -6.91
C TRP A 1 -4.32 14.31 -6.92
N GLU A 2 -5.26 14.43 -5.96
CA GLU A 2 -6.55 13.68 -5.96
C GLU A 2 -6.41 12.15 -6.05
N MET A 3 -5.35 11.60 -5.45
CA MET A 3 -5.08 10.15 -5.49
C MET A 3 -5.45 9.44 -4.18
N SER A 4 -6.05 10.12 -3.19
CA SER A 4 -6.28 9.55 -1.85
C SER A 4 -7.09 8.25 -1.84
N ASN A 5 -7.91 8.03 -2.86
CA ASN A 5 -8.87 6.92 -2.92
C ASN A 5 -8.49 5.85 -3.96
N CYS A 6 -7.34 5.97 -4.64
CA CYS A 6 -6.95 4.98 -5.65
C CYS A 6 -6.37 3.69 -5.04
N GLY A 7 -6.11 3.64 -3.73
CA GLY A 7 -5.63 2.43 -3.06
C GLY A 7 -4.32 1.93 -3.66
N LEU A 8 -4.36 0.75 -4.29
CA LEU A 8 -3.22 0.13 -5.00
C LEU A 8 -3.23 0.41 -6.52
N ASP A 9 -4.27 1.08 -7.02
CA ASP A 9 -4.43 1.41 -8.45
C ASP A 9 -3.67 2.69 -8.80
N TYR A 10 -2.35 2.59 -8.72
CA TYR A 10 -1.42 3.60 -9.19
C TYR A 10 -0.09 2.97 -9.57
N HIS A 11 0.72 3.70 -10.34
CA HIS A 11 2.07 3.30 -10.70
C HIS A 11 3.09 4.37 -10.32
N VAL A 12 4.34 3.97 -10.16
CA VAL A 12 5.47 4.88 -9.91
C VAL A 12 6.56 4.64 -10.95
N VAL A 13 6.93 5.70 -11.65
CA VAL A 13 7.98 5.72 -12.68
C VAL A 13 9.08 6.68 -12.21
N ALA A 14 10.34 6.28 -12.32
CA ALA A 14 11.48 7.17 -12.11
C ALA A 14 12.30 7.28 -13.39
N ILE A 15 12.84 8.47 -13.70
CA ILE A 15 13.85 8.62 -14.74
C ILE A 15 15.23 8.83 -14.13
N PHE A 16 16.23 8.17 -14.69
CA PHE A 16 17.62 8.22 -14.26
C PHE A 16 18.52 8.36 -15.47
N GLY A 17 19.63 9.08 -15.34
CA GLY A 17 20.55 9.27 -16.45
C GLY A 17 21.56 10.38 -16.18
N LEU A 18 22.38 10.67 -17.19
CA LEU A 18 23.39 11.73 -17.08
C LEU A 18 22.74 13.11 -16.90
N GLN A 19 23.52 14.06 -16.39
CA GLN A 19 23.11 15.45 -16.31
C GLN A 19 22.83 16.01 -17.72
N SER A 20 21.82 16.87 -17.84
CA SER A 20 21.46 17.56 -19.09
C SER A 20 21.14 16.65 -20.28
N SER A 21 20.66 15.43 -20.05
CA SER A 21 20.25 14.50 -21.13
C SER A 21 18.79 14.65 -21.61
N GLY A 22 18.08 15.72 -21.22
CA GLY A 22 16.68 15.92 -21.62
C GLY A 22 15.64 15.12 -20.81
N LYS A 23 16.00 14.65 -19.61
CA LYS A 23 15.11 13.86 -18.73
C LYS A 23 13.78 14.56 -18.44
N SER A 24 13.84 15.79 -17.93
CA SER A 24 12.66 16.58 -17.55
C SER A 24 11.77 16.89 -18.76
N GLU A 25 12.38 17.19 -19.92
CA GLU A 25 11.69 17.40 -21.18
C GLU A 25 10.95 16.13 -21.64
N LEU A 26 11.61 14.97 -21.58
CA LEU A 26 10.99 13.69 -21.89
C LEU A 26 9.83 13.38 -20.93
N LEU A 27 10.00 13.60 -19.63
CA LEU A 27 8.93 13.35 -18.65
C LEU A 27 7.72 14.25 -18.87
N ASN A 28 7.94 15.54 -19.14
CA ASN A 28 6.88 16.48 -19.47
C ASN A 28 6.15 16.04 -20.75
N GLY A 29 6.91 15.63 -21.77
CA GLY A 29 6.39 15.07 -23.02
C GLY A 29 5.60 13.77 -22.81
N LEU A 30 6.05 12.84 -21.97
CA LEU A 30 5.38 11.55 -21.80
C LEU A 30 4.17 11.62 -20.87
N PHE A 31 4.29 12.32 -19.76
CA PHE A 31 3.30 12.26 -18.68
C PHE A 31 2.48 13.55 -18.54
N GLY A 32 2.80 14.59 -19.30
CA GLY A 32 2.14 15.89 -19.18
C GLY A 32 2.46 16.57 -17.85
N THR A 33 3.66 16.32 -17.31
CA THR A 33 4.18 17.01 -16.12
C THR A 33 4.74 18.39 -16.49
N THR A 34 5.10 19.17 -15.48
CA THR A 34 5.66 20.53 -15.64
C THR A 34 6.98 20.67 -14.88
N PHE A 35 7.87 19.70 -14.99
CA PHE A 35 9.21 19.77 -14.41
C PHE A 35 10.01 20.91 -15.06
N PRO A 36 10.85 21.63 -14.30
CA PRO A 36 11.72 22.66 -14.86
C PRO A 36 12.64 22.11 -15.94
N ILE A 37 12.74 22.82 -17.07
CA ILE A 37 13.71 22.52 -18.15
C ILE A 37 14.66 23.71 -18.20
N VAL A 38 15.97 23.47 -18.10
CA VAL A 38 16.99 24.52 -18.21
C VAL A 38 17.28 24.78 -19.68
N ASP A 39 17.27 26.06 -20.04
CA ASP A 39 17.64 26.52 -21.35
C ASP A 39 19.16 26.39 -21.55
N THR A 40 19.59 25.87 -22.70
CA THR A 40 20.98 25.49 -23.00
C THR A 40 22.01 26.64 -22.96
N SER A 41 21.60 27.88 -22.66
CA SER A 41 22.45 29.06 -22.56
C SER A 41 23.18 29.22 -21.23
N GLU A 42 22.70 28.59 -20.15
CA GLU A 42 23.36 28.62 -18.84
C GLU A 42 23.67 27.20 -18.39
N THR A 43 24.93 26.90 -18.07
CA THR A 43 25.39 25.62 -17.50
C THR A 43 24.94 25.49 -16.04
N GLN A 44 23.65 25.65 -15.78
CA GLN A 44 23.04 25.46 -14.46
C GLN A 44 22.33 24.11 -14.41
N GLN A 45 22.43 23.43 -13.27
CA GLN A 45 21.78 22.15 -13.01
C GLN A 45 20.26 22.28 -13.08
N THR A 46 19.60 21.35 -13.79
CA THR A 46 18.15 21.38 -14.11
C THR A 46 17.27 20.98 -12.94
N ALA A 47 17.70 19.94 -12.22
CA ALA A 47 17.01 19.38 -11.09
C ALA A 47 18.04 19.19 -9.98
N GLN A 48 17.83 19.88 -8.85
CA GLN A 48 18.53 19.57 -7.61
C GLN A 48 17.64 18.60 -6.82
N GLY A 49 18.15 17.41 -6.52
CA GLY A 49 17.44 16.35 -5.82
C GLY A 49 16.44 15.56 -6.69
N ILE A 50 15.39 15.05 -6.04
CA ILE A 50 14.37 14.20 -6.67
C ILE A 50 13.05 14.96 -6.64
N TRP A 51 12.49 15.22 -7.83
CA TRP A 51 11.21 15.88 -7.98
C TRP A 51 10.14 14.85 -8.28
N MET A 52 8.92 15.05 -7.78
CA MET A 52 7.79 14.15 -8.05
C MET A 52 6.64 14.93 -8.67
N GLY A 53 6.03 14.34 -9.70
CA GLY A 53 4.87 14.85 -10.41
C GLY A 53 3.82 13.76 -10.62
N LYS A 54 2.63 14.14 -11.07
CA LYS A 54 1.56 13.22 -11.46
C LYS A 54 1.32 13.31 -12.96
N CYS A 55 1.14 12.16 -13.61
CA CYS A 55 0.70 12.08 -14.99
C CYS A 55 -0.71 12.66 -15.17
N THR A 56 -0.91 13.45 -16.22
CA THR A 56 -2.22 14.02 -16.54
C THR A 56 -3.23 12.91 -16.87
N GLY A 57 -4.37 12.90 -16.16
CA GLY A 57 -5.46 11.97 -16.42
C GLY A 57 -5.23 10.52 -16.00
N LYS A 58 -4.09 10.19 -15.37
CA LYS A 58 -3.76 8.82 -14.93
C LYS A 58 -3.18 8.80 -13.52
N ASN A 59 -3.32 7.69 -12.81
CA ASN A 59 -2.75 7.48 -11.48
C ASN A 59 -1.27 7.03 -11.59
N ILE A 60 -0.44 7.82 -12.27
CA ILE A 60 0.98 7.52 -12.42
C ILE A 60 1.77 8.64 -11.75
N LEU A 61 2.54 8.30 -10.72
CA LEU A 61 3.53 9.17 -10.11
C LEU A 61 4.84 9.06 -10.89
N VAL A 62 5.47 10.21 -11.14
CA VAL A 62 6.66 10.32 -11.97
C VAL A 62 7.73 11.03 -11.16
N MET A 63 8.92 10.44 -11.09
CA MET A 63 10.08 11.01 -10.41
C MET A 63 11.13 11.48 -11.41
N ASP A 64 11.45 12.76 -11.38
CA ASP A 64 12.61 13.34 -12.07
C ASP A 64 13.80 13.34 -11.11
N VAL A 65 14.76 12.44 -11.37
CA VAL A 65 15.94 12.28 -10.52
C VAL A 65 17.07 13.11 -11.09
N GLU A 66 17.73 13.89 -10.24
CA GLU A 66 18.92 14.63 -10.58
C GLU A 66 19.92 13.77 -11.35
N GLY A 67 20.30 14.26 -12.53
CA GLY A 67 21.36 13.64 -13.31
C GLY A 67 22.70 14.18 -12.83
N VAL A 68 23.69 13.31 -12.73
CA VAL A 68 25.00 13.67 -12.19
C VAL A 68 26.06 13.49 -13.28
N ASP A 69 27.03 14.40 -13.36
CA ASP A 69 28.05 14.44 -14.44
C ASP A 69 29.03 13.25 -14.34
N GLY A 70 29.72 12.89 -15.42
CA GLY A 70 30.68 11.78 -15.43
C GLY A 70 32.05 12.07 -14.79
N ARG A 71 32.33 13.30 -14.34
CA ARG A 71 33.67 13.81 -13.97
C ARG A 71 33.94 13.92 -12.46
N GLU A 72 33.30 13.08 -11.67
CA GLU A 72 32.91 13.39 -10.28
C GLU A 72 33.96 13.31 -9.17
N ARG A 73 33.74 14.20 -8.19
CA ARG A 73 34.21 14.14 -6.79
C ARG A 73 33.45 13.04 -6.04
N ASP A 74 33.92 12.59 -4.88
CA ASP A 74 33.31 11.45 -4.18
C ASP A 74 31.89 11.73 -3.60
N GLU A 75 31.54 12.99 -3.38
CA GLU A 75 30.20 13.42 -2.91
C GLU A 75 29.10 13.14 -3.95
N ASP A 76 29.36 13.45 -5.22
CA ASP A 76 28.42 13.28 -6.33
C ASP A 76 28.06 11.80 -6.53
N LYS A 77 29.05 10.89 -6.38
CA LYS A 77 28.83 9.43 -6.43
C LYS A 77 27.90 8.95 -5.33
N THR A 78 27.99 9.56 -4.15
CA THR A 78 27.15 9.21 -3.00
C THR A 78 25.71 9.64 -3.23
N ILE A 79 25.49 10.88 -3.70
CA ILE A 79 24.16 11.40 -4.06
C ILE A 79 23.53 10.53 -5.14
N ARG A 80 24.30 10.19 -6.19
CA ARG A 80 23.86 9.31 -7.27
C ARG A 80 23.42 7.93 -6.75
N ARG A 81 24.22 7.32 -5.87
CA ARG A 81 23.90 6.02 -5.26
C ARG A 81 22.63 6.08 -4.42
N ARG A 82 22.48 7.10 -3.56
CA ARG A 82 21.29 7.27 -2.72
C ARG A 82 20.03 7.49 -3.55
N SER A 83 20.13 8.29 -4.60
CA SER A 83 19.02 8.55 -5.52
C SER A 83 18.62 7.31 -6.32
N ALA A 84 19.58 6.51 -6.77
CA ALA A 84 19.32 5.23 -7.44
C ALA A 84 18.65 4.22 -6.49
N LEU A 85 19.15 4.09 -5.26
CA LEU A 85 18.56 3.23 -4.22
C LEU A 85 17.11 3.63 -3.94
N PHE A 86 16.86 4.92 -3.74
CA PHE A 86 15.52 5.44 -3.49
C PHE A 86 14.58 5.15 -4.66
N SER A 87 15.03 5.41 -5.89
CA SER A 87 14.24 5.19 -7.10
C SER A 87 13.90 3.72 -7.29
N LEU A 88 14.87 2.81 -7.08
CA LEU A 88 14.64 1.37 -7.19
C LEU A 88 13.75 0.81 -6.09
N ALA A 89 13.80 1.38 -4.88
CA ALA A 89 12.97 0.95 -3.75
C ALA A 89 11.52 1.44 -3.84
N THR A 90 11.23 2.44 -4.68
CA THR A 90 9.92 3.11 -4.75
C THR A 90 9.24 3.04 -6.12
N ALA A 91 9.99 2.89 -7.22
CA ALA A 91 9.46 2.83 -8.57
C ALA A 91 9.34 1.39 -9.11
N GLU A 92 8.29 1.12 -9.89
CA GLU A 92 8.14 -0.13 -10.65
C GLU A 92 8.96 -0.11 -11.95
N VAL A 93 9.10 1.09 -12.53
CA VAL A 93 9.78 1.32 -13.80
C VAL A 93 10.85 2.38 -13.59
N LEU A 94 12.09 2.00 -13.89
CA LEU A 94 13.22 2.92 -13.95
C LEU A 94 13.56 3.19 -15.42
N VAL A 95 13.22 4.38 -15.88
CA VAL A 95 13.58 4.88 -17.20
C VAL A 95 15.04 5.29 -17.18
N ILE A 96 15.89 4.67 -18.00
CA ILE A 96 17.30 5.05 -18.15
C ILE A 96 17.45 5.85 -19.43
N ASN A 97 17.76 7.14 -19.27
CA ASN A 97 17.82 8.10 -20.37
C ASN A 97 19.23 8.27 -20.93
N LEU A 98 19.42 7.96 -22.22
CA LEU A 98 20.72 7.91 -22.90
C LEU A 98 20.66 8.66 -24.24
N ASN A 99 21.75 9.33 -24.66
CA ASN A 99 21.85 10.05 -25.94
C ASN A 99 22.65 9.24 -26.99
N GLU A 100 22.17 9.13 -28.23
CA GLU A 100 22.61 8.19 -29.28
C GLU A 100 24.00 8.45 -29.92
N PRO A 101 24.51 9.68 -30.20
CA PRO A 101 25.62 9.82 -31.17
C PRO A 101 26.96 9.22 -30.74
N THR A 102 27.16 8.94 -29.44
CA THR A 102 28.42 8.41 -28.89
C THR A 102 28.17 7.45 -27.73
N VAL A 103 27.12 6.60 -27.77
CA VAL A 103 26.96 5.59 -26.71
C VAL A 103 28.05 4.52 -26.83
N ASN A 104 29.25 4.87 -26.41
CA ASN A 104 30.17 3.93 -25.86
C ASN A 104 29.56 3.51 -24.52
N PHE A 105 28.81 2.40 -24.51
CA PHE A 105 28.27 1.81 -23.28
C PHE A 105 29.37 1.58 -22.23
N PHE A 106 30.63 1.48 -22.67
CA PHE A 106 31.82 1.33 -21.86
C PHE A 106 32.53 2.65 -21.54
N SER A 107 31.94 3.81 -21.82
CA SER A 107 32.41 5.07 -21.24
C SER A 107 32.24 5.01 -19.72
N ASP A 108 33.16 5.64 -18.99
CA ASP A 108 33.13 5.62 -17.52
C ASP A 108 31.85 6.24 -16.96
N ALA A 109 31.31 7.27 -17.63
CA ALA A 109 30.06 7.92 -17.24
C ALA A 109 28.86 6.96 -17.34
N THR A 110 28.65 6.35 -18.51
CA THR A 110 27.52 5.43 -18.76
C THR A 110 27.65 4.14 -17.96
N THR A 111 28.86 3.55 -17.92
CA THR A 111 29.13 2.37 -17.08
C THR A 111 28.94 2.69 -15.61
N GLY A 112 29.30 3.89 -15.16
CA GLY A 112 29.08 4.38 -13.81
C GLY A 112 27.60 4.35 -13.43
N VAL A 113 26.72 4.89 -14.28
CA VAL A 113 25.25 4.85 -14.07
C VAL A 113 24.77 3.41 -13.92
N PHE A 114 25.16 2.49 -14.81
CA PHE A 114 24.74 1.09 -14.73
C PHE A 114 25.24 0.40 -13.46
N LYS A 115 26.52 0.57 -13.11
CA LYS A 115 27.09 0.02 -11.87
C LYS A 115 26.37 0.54 -10.63
N THR A 116 25.99 1.82 -10.61
CA THR A 116 25.22 2.40 -9.51
C THR A 116 23.85 1.73 -9.39
N VAL A 117 23.09 1.63 -10.49
CA VAL A 117 21.76 1.01 -10.50
C VAL A 117 21.84 -0.46 -10.11
N PHE A 118 22.77 -1.22 -10.68
CA PHE A 118 22.93 -2.64 -10.38
C PHE A 118 23.38 -2.89 -8.95
N GLY A 119 24.36 -2.11 -8.46
CA GLY A 119 24.83 -2.20 -7.08
C GLY A 119 23.73 -1.85 -6.07
N ALA A 120 22.94 -0.81 -6.35
CA ALA A 120 21.79 -0.43 -5.55
C ALA A 120 20.75 -1.56 -5.48
N ASN A 121 20.41 -2.17 -6.61
CA ASN A 121 19.45 -3.28 -6.61
C ASN A 121 19.96 -4.53 -5.90
N LEU A 122 21.24 -4.87 -6.07
CA LEU A 122 21.87 -5.94 -5.31
C LEU A 122 21.79 -5.69 -3.81
N GLN A 123 22.01 -4.44 -3.36
CA GLN A 123 21.88 -4.04 -1.96
C GLN A 123 20.44 -4.27 -1.44
N LEU A 124 19.42 -3.91 -2.21
CA LEU A 124 18.02 -4.16 -1.85
C LEU A 124 17.70 -5.67 -1.77
N SER A 125 18.38 -6.47 -2.59
CA SER A 125 18.12 -7.91 -2.70
C SER A 125 18.86 -8.75 -1.65
N ARG A 126 19.78 -8.18 -0.85
CA ARG A 126 20.60 -8.93 0.13
C ARG A 126 19.78 -9.65 1.19
N ASN A 127 18.66 -9.08 1.60
CA ASN A 127 17.84 -9.61 2.67
C ASN A 127 16.71 -10.52 2.17
N SER A 128 16.53 -10.61 0.84
CA SER A 128 15.63 -11.57 0.21
C SER A 128 16.33 -12.93 0.11
N HIS A 129 16.53 -13.58 1.26
CA HIS A 129 17.04 -14.95 1.31
C HIS A 129 15.97 -15.92 0.80
N GLY A 130 15.94 -16.15 -0.52
CA GLY A 130 14.94 -17.02 -1.14
C GLY A 130 15.21 -17.31 -2.62
N PRO A 131 14.37 -18.16 -3.25
CA PRO A 131 14.41 -18.45 -4.68
C PRO A 131 14.27 -17.17 -5.53
N PRO A 132 14.60 -17.22 -6.83
CA PRO A 132 14.57 -16.04 -7.71
C PRO A 132 13.26 -15.27 -7.60
N VAL A 133 13.38 -13.94 -7.52
CA VAL A 133 12.27 -13.00 -7.36
C VAL A 133 11.20 -13.28 -8.43
N PRO A 134 9.92 -13.45 -8.04
CA PRO A 134 8.83 -13.61 -9.00
C PRO A 134 8.87 -12.51 -10.06
N LYS A 135 8.56 -12.81 -11.32
CA LYS A 135 8.59 -11.81 -12.41
C LYS A 135 7.83 -10.52 -12.07
N SER A 136 6.74 -10.63 -11.31
CA SER A 136 5.91 -9.50 -10.86
C SER A 136 6.60 -8.53 -9.90
N GLN A 137 7.75 -8.92 -9.32
CA GLN A 137 8.55 -8.13 -8.39
C GLN A 137 9.88 -7.66 -8.99
N LYS A 138 10.15 -7.98 -10.27
CA LYS A 138 11.35 -7.48 -10.97
C LYS A 138 11.14 -6.02 -11.38
N THR A 139 12.16 -5.20 -11.15
CA THR A 139 12.17 -3.83 -11.63
C THR A 139 12.33 -3.82 -13.15
N LEU A 140 11.51 -3.02 -13.84
CA LEU A 140 11.69 -2.80 -15.28
C LEU A 140 12.70 -1.68 -15.52
N LEU A 141 13.79 -2.00 -16.21
CA LEU A 141 14.68 -1.00 -16.78
C LEU A 141 14.19 -0.63 -18.18
N PHE A 142 13.64 0.57 -18.33
CA PHE A 142 13.17 1.11 -19.60
C PHE A 142 14.24 2.00 -20.20
N PHE A 143 14.98 1.52 -21.19
CA PHE A 143 16.04 2.29 -21.83
C PHE A 143 15.46 3.18 -22.93
N VAL A 144 15.68 4.50 -22.82
CA VAL A 144 15.33 5.47 -23.86
C VAL A 144 16.61 5.98 -24.49
N PHE A 145 16.71 5.84 -25.81
CA PHE A 145 17.79 6.42 -26.60
C PHE A 145 17.28 7.63 -27.38
N HIS A 146 17.86 8.80 -27.13
CA HIS A 146 17.57 10.04 -27.85
C HIS A 146 18.53 10.25 -29.02
N ASP A 147 18.18 11.12 -29.96
CA ASP A 147 19.07 11.64 -31.00
C ASP A 147 19.51 10.68 -32.12
N SER A 148 18.80 9.55 -32.21
CA SER A 148 18.31 8.90 -33.45
C SER A 148 18.79 9.40 -34.84
N THR A 149 19.98 9.09 -35.36
CA THR A 149 20.36 9.38 -36.76
C THR A 149 19.69 8.44 -37.79
N ASN A 150 18.83 7.51 -37.35
CA ASN A 150 18.06 6.56 -38.18
C ASN A 150 18.90 5.60 -39.05
N GLN A 151 20.21 5.48 -38.83
CA GLN A 151 21.05 4.56 -39.61
C GLN A 151 21.07 3.13 -39.08
N VAL A 152 20.72 2.91 -37.81
CA VAL A 152 20.81 1.62 -37.13
C VAL A 152 19.41 1.17 -36.66
N SER A 153 19.08 -0.10 -36.91
CA SER A 153 17.76 -0.64 -36.53
C SER A 153 17.60 -0.72 -35.00
N VAL A 154 16.36 -0.53 -34.52
CA VAL A 154 16.00 -0.67 -33.08
C VAL A 154 16.46 -2.01 -32.50
N LYS A 155 16.40 -3.08 -33.31
CA LYS A 155 16.81 -4.43 -32.89
C LYS A 155 18.31 -4.50 -32.60
N ALA A 156 19.14 -3.90 -33.45
CA ALA A 156 20.59 -3.88 -33.25
C ALA A 156 20.95 -3.13 -31.94
N TYR A 157 20.33 -1.97 -31.69
CA TYR A 157 20.51 -1.26 -30.41
C TYR A 157 20.07 -2.09 -29.21
N ALA A 158 18.94 -2.78 -29.30
CA ALA A 158 18.45 -3.63 -28.24
C ALA A 158 19.40 -4.81 -27.95
N ASP A 159 20.04 -5.36 -28.97
CA ASP A 159 21.01 -6.45 -28.81
C ASP A 159 22.34 -5.92 -28.25
N ASP A 160 22.80 -4.76 -28.69
CA ASP A 160 24.01 -4.11 -28.19
C ASP A 160 23.89 -3.69 -26.71
N ILE A 161 22.78 -3.06 -26.31
CA ILE A 161 22.56 -2.71 -24.91
C ILE A 161 22.46 -3.97 -24.05
N ARG A 162 21.76 -5.02 -24.51
CA ARG A 162 21.69 -6.30 -23.79
C ARG A 162 23.07 -6.93 -23.62
N PHE A 163 23.91 -6.91 -24.64
CA PHE A 163 25.29 -7.37 -24.52
C PHE A 163 26.07 -6.54 -23.50
N ALA A 164 25.97 -5.21 -23.57
CA ALA A 164 26.67 -4.30 -22.68
C ALA A 164 26.26 -4.47 -21.20
N ILE A 165 24.96 -4.47 -20.90
CA ILE A 165 24.46 -4.61 -19.52
C ILE A 165 24.84 -5.96 -18.90
N ASN A 166 24.77 -7.05 -19.67
CA ASN A 166 25.21 -8.37 -19.20
C ASN A 166 26.71 -8.39 -18.93
N ARG A 167 27.51 -7.77 -19.80
CA ARG A 167 28.96 -7.67 -19.61
C ARG A 167 29.32 -6.84 -18.38
N ILE A 168 28.63 -5.73 -18.14
CA ILE A 168 28.84 -4.88 -16.96
C ILE A 168 28.43 -5.61 -15.68
N TRP A 169 27.26 -6.26 -15.70
CA TRP A 169 26.77 -7.10 -14.60
C TRP A 169 27.75 -8.22 -14.24
N ASN A 170 28.35 -8.89 -15.23
CA ASN A 170 29.29 -9.98 -14.99
C ASN A 170 30.64 -9.49 -14.46
N ARG A 171 31.07 -8.27 -14.80
CA ARG A 171 32.36 -7.71 -14.42
C ARG A 171 32.35 -6.94 -13.10
N MET A 172 31.20 -6.48 -12.63
CA MET A 172 31.12 -5.76 -11.36
C MET A 172 31.38 -6.69 -10.17
N ALA A 173 32.00 -6.16 -9.12
CA ALA A 173 32.14 -6.88 -7.86
C ALA A 173 30.77 -7.12 -7.24
N LYS A 174 30.43 -8.38 -6.98
CA LYS A 174 29.17 -8.78 -6.35
C LYS A 174 29.43 -9.25 -4.91
N PRO A 175 28.53 -8.96 -3.96
CA PRO A 175 28.59 -9.53 -2.62
C PRO A 175 28.54 -11.07 -2.65
N ASP A 176 28.98 -11.71 -1.56
CA ASP A 176 28.84 -13.15 -1.39
C ASP A 176 27.35 -13.56 -1.46
N GLY A 177 27.06 -14.67 -2.13
CA GLY A 177 25.70 -15.13 -2.46
C GLY A 177 25.17 -14.67 -3.83
N PHE A 178 25.78 -13.67 -4.47
CA PHE A 178 25.32 -13.14 -5.77
C PHE A 178 26.26 -13.47 -6.94
N LYS A 179 27.36 -14.19 -6.70
CA LYS A 179 28.44 -14.39 -7.69
C LYS A 179 27.94 -15.03 -8.99
N ASP A 180 27.08 -16.03 -8.88
CA ASP A 180 26.53 -16.79 -10.02
C ASP A 180 25.24 -16.18 -10.59
N SER A 181 24.80 -15.03 -10.06
CA SER A 181 23.55 -14.40 -10.49
C SER A 181 23.68 -13.70 -11.84
N THR A 182 22.60 -13.71 -12.60
CA THR A 182 22.49 -13.07 -13.92
C THR A 182 21.65 -11.80 -13.84
N PHE A 183 21.82 -10.91 -14.83
CA PHE A 183 21.04 -9.68 -14.92
C PHE A 183 19.52 -9.98 -14.95
N SER A 184 19.13 -11.01 -15.70
CA SER A 184 17.75 -11.43 -15.89
C SER A 184 17.09 -11.99 -14.62
N ASP A 185 17.86 -12.31 -13.57
CA ASP A 185 17.30 -12.76 -12.30
C ASP A 185 16.62 -11.61 -11.54
N TYR A 186 17.06 -10.37 -11.77
CA TYR A 186 16.62 -9.18 -11.03
C TYR A 186 15.87 -8.16 -11.87
N PHE A 187 16.20 -8.05 -13.16
CA PHE A 187 15.66 -7.02 -14.03
C PHE A 187 14.99 -7.60 -15.26
N ASP A 188 13.90 -6.94 -15.66
CA ASP A 188 13.46 -6.96 -17.04
C ASP A 188 13.98 -5.71 -17.75
N CYS A 189 14.18 -5.79 -19.06
CA CYS A 189 14.53 -4.61 -19.84
C CYS A 189 13.69 -4.45 -21.10
N THR A 190 13.38 -3.20 -21.44
CA THR A 190 12.78 -2.82 -22.71
C THR A 190 13.49 -1.59 -23.24
N VAL A 191 13.43 -1.39 -24.55
CA VAL A 191 14.19 -0.35 -25.25
C VAL A 191 13.23 0.44 -26.14
N GLU A 192 13.33 1.76 -26.14
CA GLU A 192 12.71 2.65 -27.10
C GLU A 192 13.75 3.61 -27.66
N ILE A 193 13.60 3.97 -28.93
CA ILE A 193 14.46 4.93 -29.61
C ILE A 193 13.59 6.10 -30.05
N LEU A 194 13.98 7.30 -29.62
CA LEU A 194 13.36 8.55 -29.97
C LEU A 194 14.21 9.28 -31.02
N PRO A 195 13.59 9.91 -32.03
CA PRO A 195 14.30 10.69 -33.03
C PRO A 195 14.89 11.98 -32.42
N GLN A 196 15.79 12.64 -33.14
CA GLN A 196 16.39 13.92 -32.72
C GLN A 196 15.34 15.01 -32.48
N GLY A 197 15.20 15.44 -31.22
CA GLY A 197 14.17 16.40 -30.81
C GLY A 197 14.33 17.78 -31.46
N LYS A 198 15.56 18.29 -31.56
CA LYS A 198 15.84 19.64 -32.08
C LYS A 198 15.81 19.74 -33.61
N SER A 199 16.10 18.66 -34.33
CA SER A 199 16.19 18.71 -35.81
C SER A 199 14.85 18.39 -36.49
N VAL A 200 13.98 17.58 -35.86
CA VAL A 200 12.65 17.26 -36.39
C VAL A 200 11.58 17.24 -35.27
N PRO A 201 11.17 18.40 -34.73
CA PRO A 201 10.27 18.49 -33.57
C PRO A 201 8.98 17.68 -33.72
N ARG A 202 8.34 17.74 -34.89
CA ARG A 202 7.11 17.00 -35.17
C ARG A 202 7.28 15.49 -35.07
N ARG A 203 8.39 14.92 -35.56
CA ARG A 203 8.64 13.47 -35.48
C ARG A 203 8.92 13.03 -34.05
N PHE A 204 9.56 13.89 -33.26
CA PHE A 204 9.79 13.65 -31.84
C PHE A 204 8.46 13.66 -31.07
N GLU A 205 7.62 14.66 -31.28
CA GLU A 205 6.28 14.73 -30.67
C GLU A 205 5.42 13.50 -31.03
N GLU A 206 5.38 13.09 -32.31
CA GLU A 206 4.68 11.89 -32.75
C GLU A 206 5.23 10.61 -32.09
N ALA A 207 6.55 10.51 -31.92
CA ALA A 207 7.18 9.36 -31.26
C ALA A 207 6.93 9.34 -29.75
N VAL A 208 6.95 10.51 -29.09
CA VAL A 208 6.63 10.67 -27.67
C VAL A 208 5.17 10.34 -27.42
N GLU A 209 4.25 10.77 -28.28
CA GLU A 209 2.82 10.42 -28.17
C GLU A 209 2.59 8.90 -28.30
N ARG A 210 3.29 8.26 -29.26
CA ARG A 210 3.26 6.79 -29.39
C ARG A 210 3.87 6.10 -28.17
N LEU A 211 4.92 6.65 -27.57
CA LEU A 211 5.49 6.09 -26.35
C LEU A 211 4.56 6.29 -25.14
N ARG A 212 3.90 7.45 -25.04
CA ARG A 212 2.92 7.76 -23.99
C ARG A 212 1.79 6.73 -23.95
N SER A 213 1.25 6.30 -25.10
CA SER A 213 0.18 5.30 -25.12
C SER A 213 0.59 3.98 -24.45
N ARG A 214 1.86 3.57 -24.52
CA ARG A 214 2.38 2.39 -23.81
C ARG A 214 2.32 2.52 -22.28
N PHE A 215 2.33 3.74 -21.75
CA PHE A 215 2.22 4.02 -20.31
C PHE A 215 0.78 4.30 -19.88
N THR A 216 -0.08 4.81 -20.76
CA THR A 216 -1.41 5.31 -20.36
C THR A 216 -2.58 4.47 -20.85
N ASP A 217 -2.41 3.67 -21.90
CA ASP A 217 -3.46 2.83 -22.50
C ASP A 217 -3.28 1.36 -22.10
N GLU A 218 -4.12 0.89 -21.18
CA GLU A 218 -4.13 -0.50 -20.69
C GLU A 218 -4.46 -1.51 -21.80
N SER A 219 -5.14 -1.09 -22.86
CA SER A 219 -5.48 -1.94 -24.01
C SER A 219 -4.32 -2.13 -24.99
N HIS A 220 -3.25 -1.33 -24.84
CA HIS A 220 -2.09 -1.38 -25.71
C HIS A 220 -1.35 -2.73 -25.56
N ASP A 221 -1.00 -3.38 -26.69
CA ASP A 221 -0.34 -4.69 -26.68
C ASP A 221 0.95 -4.72 -25.85
N ASN A 222 1.70 -3.60 -25.92
CA ASN A 222 2.94 -3.36 -25.18
C ASN A 222 2.77 -2.43 -23.97
N TYR A 223 1.61 -2.49 -23.29
CA TYR A 223 1.36 -1.73 -22.06
C TYR A 223 2.42 -2.07 -20.99
N ILE A 224 3.12 -1.04 -20.50
CA ILE A 224 4.32 -1.20 -19.67
C ILE A 224 4.04 -1.90 -18.35
N PHE A 225 2.89 -1.62 -17.76
CA PHE A 225 2.53 -2.16 -16.45
C PHE A 225 1.82 -3.52 -16.54
N LYS A 226 1.53 -4.05 -17.74
CA LYS A 226 0.81 -5.33 -17.93
C LYS A 226 1.46 -6.52 -17.24
N ALA A 227 2.79 -6.56 -17.24
CA ALA A 227 3.57 -7.62 -16.59
C ALA A 227 3.97 -7.28 -15.15
N ARG A 228 3.66 -6.06 -14.69
CA ARG A 228 3.96 -5.59 -13.34
C ARG A 228 2.77 -5.93 -12.45
N GLY A 229 3.05 -6.41 -11.24
CA GLY A 229 1.99 -6.58 -10.25
C GLY A 229 1.37 -5.24 -9.89
N GLN A 230 0.25 -5.26 -9.16
CA GLN A 230 -0.22 -4.06 -8.47
C GLN A 230 0.82 -3.61 -7.44
N GLN A 231 0.79 -2.32 -7.11
CA GLN A 231 1.54 -1.79 -5.97
C GLN A 231 1.25 -2.62 -4.71
N THR A 232 2.26 -2.77 -3.85
CA THR A 232 2.09 -3.42 -2.55
C THR A 232 1.73 -2.44 -1.44
N ILE A 233 1.86 -1.14 -1.72
CA ILE A 233 1.67 -0.07 -0.76
C ILE A 233 0.48 0.76 -1.21
N PRO A 234 -0.55 0.93 -0.39
CA PRO A 234 -1.61 1.88 -0.64
C PRO A 234 -1.08 3.31 -0.77
N ILE A 235 -1.62 4.08 -1.70
CA ILE A 235 -1.21 5.47 -1.98
C ILE A 235 -1.24 6.39 -0.76
N ASP A 236 -2.15 6.16 0.18
CA ASP A 236 -2.25 6.89 1.44
C ASP A 236 -1.11 6.55 2.43
N GLY A 237 -0.46 5.41 2.24
CA GLY A 237 0.76 4.99 2.92
C GLY A 237 2.07 5.35 2.19
N PHE A 238 2.02 5.61 0.88
CA PHE A 238 3.20 5.85 0.05
C PHE A 238 4.10 7.00 0.55
N PRO A 239 3.60 8.18 0.97
CA PRO A 239 4.47 9.25 1.49
C PRO A 239 5.26 8.82 2.74
N GLN A 240 4.63 8.08 3.64
CA GLN A 240 5.29 7.58 4.86
C GLN A 240 6.32 6.51 4.53
N TYR A 241 6.02 5.64 3.57
CA TYR A 241 6.97 4.67 3.05
C TYR A 241 8.20 5.36 2.45
N ALA A 242 7.98 6.27 1.49
CA ALA A 242 9.05 6.98 0.79
C ALA A 242 9.95 7.75 1.78
N SER A 243 9.36 8.47 2.74
CA SER A 243 10.13 9.17 3.79
C SER A 243 11.05 8.22 4.54
N ARG A 244 10.53 7.08 5.00
CA ARG A 244 11.31 6.14 5.81
C ARG A 244 12.39 5.41 5.00
N ILE A 245 12.11 5.12 3.73
CA ILE A 245 13.12 4.62 2.79
C ILE A 245 14.24 5.64 2.68
N TRP A 246 13.91 6.92 2.48
CA TRP A 246 14.90 7.99 2.39
C TRP A 246 15.73 8.14 3.68
N ASP A 247 15.08 8.15 4.85
CA ASP A 247 15.76 8.23 6.15
C ASP A 247 16.74 7.06 6.35
N THR A 248 16.33 5.84 5.98
CA THR A 248 17.19 4.64 6.08
C THR A 248 18.40 4.74 5.14
N ILE A 249 18.21 5.30 3.94
CA ILE A 249 19.28 5.54 2.97
C ILE A 249 20.24 6.64 3.46
N LEU A 250 19.74 7.70 4.09
CA LEU A 250 20.57 8.77 4.65
C LEU A 250 21.41 8.30 5.84
N ASP A 251 20.86 7.41 6.67
CA ASP A 251 21.55 6.79 7.80
C ASP A 251 22.57 5.71 7.39
N ASP A 252 22.74 5.44 6.09
CA ASP A 252 23.56 4.37 5.51
C ASP A 252 23.28 2.98 6.13
N LYS A 253 22.04 2.75 6.57
CA LYS A 253 21.57 1.48 7.13
C LYS A 253 21.19 0.50 6.02
N GLU A 254 21.17 -0.78 6.34
CA GLU A 254 20.67 -1.80 5.42
C GLU A 254 19.16 -1.65 5.20
N LEU A 255 18.76 -1.62 3.92
CA LEU A 255 17.39 -1.37 3.52
C LEU A 255 16.66 -2.70 3.31
N ASP A 256 15.75 -3.03 4.22
CA ASP A 256 14.93 -4.24 4.17
C ASP A 256 13.48 -3.90 3.80
N ILE A 257 13.14 -4.02 2.50
CA ILE A 257 11.83 -3.63 1.98
C ILE A 257 10.66 -4.38 2.66
N PRO A 258 10.69 -5.73 2.81
CA PRO A 258 9.66 -6.45 3.55
C PRO A 258 9.43 -5.89 4.97
N VAL A 259 10.50 -5.63 5.73
CA VAL A 259 10.39 -5.06 7.08
C VAL A 259 9.75 -3.67 7.05
N GLN A 260 10.11 -2.84 6.06
CA GLN A 260 9.49 -1.51 5.90
C GLN A 260 7.98 -1.60 5.60
N GLN A 261 7.57 -2.53 4.73
CA GLN A 261 6.16 -2.74 4.38
C GLN A 261 5.35 -3.26 5.56
N THR A 262 5.87 -4.25 6.29
CA THR A 262 5.23 -4.79 7.50
C THR A 262 5.09 -3.71 8.58
N TRP A 263 6.12 -2.91 8.80
CA TRP A 263 6.05 -1.80 9.75
C TRP A 263 5.00 -0.76 9.35
N LEU A 264 4.97 -0.37 8.07
CA LEU A 264 3.98 0.59 7.56
C LEU A 264 2.56 0.06 7.78
N ALA A 265 2.32 -1.21 7.46
CA ALA A 265 1.06 -1.89 7.70
C ALA A 265 0.69 -1.83 9.20
N GLN A 266 1.61 -2.16 10.10
CA GLN A 266 1.35 -2.09 11.56
C GLN A 266 0.96 -0.68 12.00
N HIS A 267 1.68 0.33 11.52
CA HIS A 267 1.39 1.72 11.88
C HIS A 267 0.05 2.21 11.33
N ARG A 268 -0.26 1.93 10.05
CA ARG A 268 -1.51 2.36 9.39
C ARG A 268 -2.72 1.59 9.92
N CYS A 269 -2.66 0.26 9.94
CA CYS A 269 -3.70 -0.57 10.53
C CYS A 269 -3.91 -0.24 12.01
N GLY A 270 -2.84 0.07 12.77
CA GLY A 270 -2.93 0.49 14.17
C GLY A 270 -3.67 1.82 14.38
N LYS A 271 -3.54 2.77 13.45
CA LYS A 271 -4.31 4.04 13.47
C LYS A 271 -5.79 3.78 13.20
N VAL A 272 -6.12 2.99 12.18
CA VAL A 272 -7.51 2.62 11.86
C VAL A 272 -8.14 1.84 13.01
N TYR A 273 -7.42 0.85 13.55
CA TYR A 273 -7.79 0.09 14.74
C TYR A 273 -8.17 1.02 15.90
N SER A 274 -7.31 1.98 16.22
CA SER A 274 -7.52 2.88 17.35
C SER A 274 -8.73 3.79 17.15
N LEU A 275 -8.93 4.29 15.92
CA LEU A 275 -10.07 5.12 15.55
C LEU A 275 -11.38 4.33 15.66
N VAL A 276 -11.46 3.16 15.04
CA VAL A 276 -12.65 2.29 15.06
C VAL A 276 -12.97 1.85 16.48
N LYS A 277 -11.96 1.41 17.25
CA LYS A 277 -12.13 1.03 18.66
C LYS A 277 -12.68 2.17 19.51
N SER A 278 -12.14 3.38 19.35
CA SER A 278 -12.59 4.55 20.11
C SER A 278 -14.04 4.91 19.80
N ARG A 279 -14.38 4.95 18.51
CA ARG A 279 -15.74 5.22 18.04
C ARG A 279 -16.73 4.18 18.55
N PHE A 280 -16.41 2.89 18.38
CA PHE A 280 -17.26 1.80 18.86
C PHE A 280 -17.47 1.85 20.37
N LYS A 281 -16.42 2.12 21.16
CA LYS A 281 -16.55 2.27 22.62
C LYS A 281 -17.54 3.39 22.98
N LYS A 282 -17.48 4.52 22.27
CA LYS A 282 -18.42 5.62 22.45
C LYS A 282 -19.84 5.20 22.08
N ASP A 283 -20.03 4.56 20.93
CA ASP A 283 -21.35 4.13 20.48
C ASP A 283 -22.00 3.13 21.46
N VAL A 284 -21.20 2.25 22.07
CA VAL A 284 -21.68 1.32 23.13
C VAL A 284 -22.07 2.08 24.39
N TYR A 285 -21.32 3.11 24.76
CA TYR A 285 -21.62 3.97 25.90
C TYR A 285 -22.93 4.76 25.68
N ASP A 286 -23.07 5.41 24.51
CA ASP A 286 -24.25 6.19 24.14
C ASP A 286 -25.50 5.28 24.09
N MET A 287 -25.37 4.03 23.62
CA MET A 287 -26.44 3.03 23.67
C MET A 287 -26.89 2.71 25.10
N ALA A 288 -25.95 2.66 26.06
CA ALA A 288 -26.27 2.39 27.46
C ALA A 288 -26.94 3.59 28.14
N GLU A 289 -26.50 4.82 27.84
CA GLU A 289 -27.13 6.03 28.39
C GLU A 289 -28.55 6.25 27.87
N LEU A 290 -28.82 5.96 26.59
CA LEU A 290 -30.14 6.17 25.98
C LEU A 290 -31.28 5.36 26.63
N ALA A 291 -30.98 4.24 27.28
CA ALA A 291 -32.00 3.52 28.06
C ALA A 291 -32.38 4.26 29.36
N GLY A 292 -31.50 5.10 29.90
CA GLY A 292 -31.59 5.57 31.28
C GLY A 292 -30.99 4.56 32.25
N ALA A 293 -30.40 5.05 33.34
CA ALA A 293 -29.78 4.20 34.34
C ALA A 293 -30.78 3.15 34.88
N GLY A 294 -30.46 1.87 34.73
CA GLY A 294 -31.27 0.76 35.23
C GLY A 294 -32.40 0.29 34.31
N MET A 295 -32.46 0.74 33.05
CA MET A 295 -33.49 0.31 32.10
C MET A 295 -32.94 -0.64 31.03
N LEU A 296 -33.83 -1.50 30.51
CA LEU A 296 -33.52 -2.40 29.40
C LEU A 296 -33.52 -1.64 28.07
N VAL A 297 -32.48 -1.87 27.26
CA VAL A 297 -32.43 -1.40 25.87
C VAL A 297 -33.21 -2.37 25.00
N GLU A 298 -34.32 -1.93 24.43
CA GLU A 298 -35.07 -2.75 23.48
C GLU A 298 -34.25 -3.02 22.20
N GLY A 299 -34.18 -4.30 21.80
CA GLY A 299 -33.45 -4.73 20.59
C GLY A 299 -31.92 -4.58 20.69
N ALA A 300 -31.37 -4.51 21.91
CA ALA A 300 -29.95 -4.26 22.17
C ALA A 300 -28.99 -5.15 21.37
N GLY A 301 -29.26 -6.46 21.28
CA GLY A 301 -28.40 -7.40 20.55
C GLY A 301 -28.47 -7.23 19.04
N ARG A 302 -29.62 -6.89 18.44
CA ARG A 302 -29.66 -6.54 17.00
C ARG A 302 -28.86 -5.27 16.72
N ARG A 303 -28.95 -4.28 17.61
CA ARG A 303 -28.14 -3.05 17.53
C ARG A 303 -26.65 -3.37 17.69
N ALA A 304 -26.28 -4.21 18.66
CA ALA A 304 -24.91 -4.64 18.90
C ALA A 304 -24.32 -5.43 17.72
N GLU A 305 -25.07 -6.36 17.13
CA GLU A 305 -24.69 -7.11 15.92
C GLU A 305 -24.40 -6.13 14.76
N LYS A 306 -25.30 -5.17 14.53
CA LYS A 306 -25.12 -4.16 13.49
C LYS A 306 -23.90 -3.28 13.76
N MET A 307 -23.74 -2.77 14.98
CA MET A 307 -22.59 -1.96 15.37
C MET A 307 -21.27 -2.70 15.17
N LEU A 308 -21.23 -4.00 15.51
CA LEU A 308 -20.04 -4.82 15.32
C LEU A 308 -19.74 -4.99 13.83
N ALA A 309 -20.75 -5.31 13.02
CA ALA A 309 -20.59 -5.43 11.58
C ALA A 309 -20.10 -4.12 10.93
N ASP A 310 -20.70 -2.99 11.28
CA ASP A 310 -20.35 -1.66 10.78
C ASP A 310 -18.91 -1.28 11.18
N ALA A 311 -18.51 -1.58 12.43
CA ALA A 311 -17.15 -1.30 12.91
C ALA A 311 -16.09 -2.17 12.22
N ILE A 312 -16.37 -3.45 12.01
CA ILE A 312 -15.46 -4.34 11.27
C ILE A 312 -15.38 -3.91 9.80
N ALA A 313 -16.50 -3.56 9.16
CA ALA A 313 -16.50 -3.04 7.79
C ALA A 313 -15.67 -1.75 7.66
N ALA A 314 -15.78 -0.82 8.63
CA ALA A 314 -14.98 0.40 8.65
C ALA A 314 -13.47 0.11 8.83
N PHE A 315 -13.11 -0.91 9.61
CA PHE A 315 -11.72 -1.36 9.70
C PHE A 315 -11.24 -1.97 8.38
N ASP A 316 -12.03 -2.87 7.79
CA ASP A 316 -11.71 -3.57 6.55
C ASP A 316 -11.51 -2.56 5.40
N GLU A 317 -12.35 -1.53 5.31
CA GLU A 317 -12.21 -0.45 4.31
C GLU A 317 -10.88 0.29 4.44
N GLY A 318 -10.44 0.59 5.66
CA GLY A 318 -9.21 1.34 5.92
C GLY A 318 -7.92 0.50 5.97
N ALA A 319 -8.02 -0.83 6.09
CA ALA A 319 -6.87 -1.68 6.40
C ALA A 319 -6.62 -2.83 5.41
N ARG A 320 -7.62 -3.27 4.62
CA ARG A 320 -7.53 -4.50 3.80
C ARG A 320 -6.43 -4.50 2.73
N ASN A 321 -6.01 -3.32 2.27
CA ASN A 321 -5.02 -3.18 1.20
C ASN A 321 -3.57 -3.20 1.73
N TYR A 322 -3.37 -3.26 3.06
CA TYR A 322 -2.05 -3.38 3.68
C TYR A 322 -1.64 -4.86 3.82
N HIS A 323 -0.43 -5.11 4.32
CA HIS A 323 0.14 -6.46 4.46
C HIS A 323 -0.86 -7.45 5.09
N ALA A 324 -1.14 -8.54 4.38
CA ALA A 324 -2.26 -9.43 4.68
C ALA A 324 -2.19 -10.01 6.10
N GLU A 325 -1.02 -10.48 6.54
CA GLU A 325 -0.86 -11.06 7.88
C GLU A 325 -1.12 -10.02 8.99
N VAL A 326 -0.61 -8.80 8.82
CA VAL A 326 -0.78 -7.72 9.79
C VAL A 326 -2.24 -7.28 9.84
N TYR A 327 -2.89 -7.16 8.68
CA TYR A 327 -4.31 -6.86 8.57
C TYR A 327 -5.15 -7.91 9.30
N GLN A 328 -4.93 -9.20 9.04
CA GLN A 328 -5.72 -10.28 9.65
C GLN A 328 -5.50 -10.32 11.17
N GLU A 329 -4.25 -10.25 11.64
CA GLU A 329 -3.94 -10.22 13.07
C GLU A 329 -4.65 -9.06 13.77
N MET A 330 -4.55 -7.85 13.22
CA MET A 330 -5.20 -6.67 13.81
C MET A 330 -6.71 -6.72 13.73
N ARG A 331 -7.29 -7.30 12.67
CA ARG A 331 -8.73 -7.52 12.53
C ARG A 331 -9.27 -8.44 13.61
N GLU A 332 -8.60 -9.57 13.85
CA GLU A 332 -8.95 -10.52 14.91
C GLU A 332 -8.82 -9.88 16.31
N MET A 333 -7.73 -9.16 16.54
CA MET A 333 -7.52 -8.41 17.79
C MET A 333 -8.61 -7.35 18.01
N LEU A 334 -9.04 -6.67 16.94
CA LEU A 334 -10.11 -5.67 17.00
C LEU A 334 -11.41 -6.34 17.36
N GLN A 335 -11.81 -7.38 16.63
CA GLN A 335 -13.04 -8.12 16.89
C GLN A 335 -13.11 -8.61 18.34
N LYS A 336 -12.04 -9.23 18.86
CA LYS A 336 -11.95 -9.64 20.26
C LYS A 336 -12.15 -8.47 21.23
N GLN A 337 -11.56 -7.32 20.93
CA GLN A 337 -11.68 -6.12 21.76
C GLN A 337 -13.09 -5.50 21.72
N LEU A 338 -13.74 -5.46 20.56
CA LEU A 338 -15.10 -4.96 20.41
C LEU A 338 -16.10 -5.88 21.13
N CYS A 339 -15.93 -7.20 21.01
CA CYS A 339 -16.72 -8.19 21.76
C CYS A 339 -16.60 -8.00 23.28
N LYS A 340 -15.43 -7.62 23.81
CA LYS A 340 -15.28 -7.32 25.25
C LYS A 340 -16.18 -6.16 25.70
N TYR A 341 -16.31 -5.10 24.90
CA TYR A 341 -17.20 -3.98 25.23
C TYR A 341 -18.68 -4.42 25.21
N LEU A 342 -19.08 -5.19 24.19
CA LEU A 342 -20.44 -5.73 24.11
C LEU A 342 -20.75 -6.71 25.23
N ASN A 343 -19.81 -7.56 25.63
CA ASN A 343 -19.99 -8.50 26.73
C ASN A 343 -20.18 -7.77 28.07
N ALA A 344 -19.41 -6.70 28.31
CA ALA A 344 -19.59 -5.88 29.50
C ALA A 344 -20.98 -5.23 29.53
N PHE A 345 -21.40 -4.62 28.41
CA PHE A 345 -22.74 -4.07 28.27
C PHE A 345 -23.83 -5.14 28.46
N SER A 346 -23.62 -6.34 27.90
CA SER A 346 -24.62 -7.40 27.93
C SER A 346 -24.84 -7.96 29.33
N ARG A 347 -23.76 -8.06 30.13
CA ARG A 347 -23.84 -8.44 31.55
C ARG A 347 -24.70 -7.46 32.33
N THR A 348 -24.49 -6.16 32.16
CA THR A 348 -25.31 -5.13 32.82
C THR A 348 -26.78 -5.23 32.42
N GLN A 349 -27.09 -5.48 31.15
CA GLN A 349 -28.47 -5.66 30.70
C GLN A 349 -29.13 -6.93 31.27
N LEU A 350 -28.36 -8.02 31.41
CA LEU A 350 -28.86 -9.26 32.03
C LEU A 350 -29.07 -9.09 33.54
N GLU A 351 -28.21 -8.35 34.24
CA GLU A 351 -28.39 -7.99 35.66
C GLU A 351 -29.69 -7.20 35.86
N ILE A 352 -29.91 -6.15 35.05
CA ILE A 352 -31.15 -5.37 35.07
C ILE A 352 -32.38 -6.25 34.78
N LEU A 353 -32.29 -7.13 33.77
CA LEU A 353 -33.39 -8.04 33.43
C LEU A 353 -33.69 -9.01 34.58
N THR A 354 -32.65 -9.50 35.25
CA THR A 354 -32.77 -10.40 36.40
C THR A 354 -33.45 -9.70 37.56
N GLU A 355 -33.00 -8.50 37.92
CA GLU A 355 -33.62 -7.69 38.98
C GLU A 355 -35.09 -7.39 38.69
N TYR A 356 -35.41 -6.98 37.46
CA TYR A 356 -36.78 -6.76 37.01
C TYR A 356 -37.64 -8.02 37.13
N THR A 357 -37.12 -9.17 36.66
CA THR A 357 -37.87 -10.42 36.66
C THR A 357 -38.11 -10.93 38.09
N VAL A 358 -37.11 -10.84 38.96
CA VAL A 358 -37.24 -11.18 40.38
C VAL A 358 -38.25 -10.28 41.08
N ALA A 359 -38.27 -8.98 40.77
CA ALA A 359 -39.25 -8.05 41.34
C ALA A 359 -40.68 -8.37 40.89
N CYS A 360 -40.89 -8.67 39.60
CA CYS A 360 -42.18 -9.12 39.09
C CYS A 360 -42.64 -10.44 39.72
N PHE A 361 -41.73 -11.43 39.81
CA PHE A 361 -42.02 -12.72 40.44
C PHE A 361 -42.43 -12.57 41.90
N LYS A 362 -41.68 -11.79 42.70
CA LYS A 362 -42.00 -11.53 44.11
C LYS A 362 -43.39 -10.92 44.26
N ARG A 363 -43.73 -9.93 43.43
CA ARG A 363 -45.05 -9.29 43.46
C ARG A 363 -46.19 -10.28 43.17
N GLN A 364 -46.01 -11.15 42.17
CA GLN A 364 -46.99 -12.19 41.86
C GLN A 364 -47.10 -13.24 42.97
N MET A 365 -45.99 -13.57 43.63
CA MET A 365 -46.00 -14.45 44.81
C MET A 365 -46.73 -13.81 46.00
N ASP A 366 -46.49 -12.53 46.29
CA ASP A 366 -47.21 -11.81 47.36
C ASP A 366 -48.74 -11.78 47.12
N GLU A 367 -49.16 -11.68 45.86
CA GLU A 367 -50.58 -11.73 45.45
C GLU A 367 -51.19 -13.13 45.68
N ILE A 368 -50.44 -14.20 45.42
CA ILE A 368 -50.85 -15.59 45.69
C ILE A 368 -50.91 -15.85 47.20
N ASP A 369 -49.92 -15.38 47.97
CA ASP A 369 -49.85 -15.56 49.42
C ASP A 369 -51.03 -14.87 50.15
N ALA A 370 -51.57 -13.79 49.57
CA ALA A 370 -52.72 -13.07 50.12
C ALA A 370 -54.08 -13.72 49.79
N ALA A 371 -54.13 -14.72 48.90
CA ALA A 371 -55.37 -15.36 48.46
C ALA A 371 -55.73 -16.57 49.34
N PRO A 372 -57.00 -16.72 49.78
CA PRO A 372 -57.43 -17.90 50.52
C PRO A 372 -57.68 -19.09 49.58
N ASP A 373 -56.85 -20.13 49.75
CA ASP A 373 -57.16 -21.57 49.61
C ASP A 373 -56.66 -22.43 48.40
N TYR A 374 -56.38 -23.68 48.76
CA TYR A 374 -56.22 -24.99 48.07
C TYR A 374 -55.38 -25.22 46.78
N GLN A 375 -54.94 -24.22 46.01
CA GLN A 375 -54.15 -24.45 44.77
C GLN A 375 -52.78 -23.78 44.71
N TYR A 376 -52.24 -23.42 45.87
CA TYR A 376 -50.95 -22.73 46.01
C TYR A 376 -49.81 -23.34 45.18
N SER A 377 -49.68 -24.67 45.17
CA SER A 377 -48.59 -25.36 44.45
C SER A 377 -48.67 -25.19 42.93
N HIS A 378 -49.88 -25.24 42.36
CA HIS A 378 -50.08 -25.09 40.91
C HIS A 378 -49.88 -23.63 40.48
N GLN A 379 -50.41 -22.69 41.26
CA GLN A 379 -50.25 -21.26 40.99
C GLN A 379 -48.78 -20.81 41.08
N MET A 380 -48.03 -21.37 42.04
CA MET A 380 -46.58 -21.13 42.15
C MET A 380 -45.79 -21.66 40.94
N GLU A 381 -46.13 -22.85 40.44
CA GLU A 381 -45.49 -23.42 39.24
C GLU A 381 -45.78 -22.59 37.99
N ASP A 382 -47.02 -22.12 37.83
CA ASP A 382 -47.42 -21.25 36.71
C ASP A 382 -46.66 -19.91 36.74
N VAL A 383 -46.60 -19.23 37.90
CA VAL A 383 -45.86 -17.97 38.05
C VAL A 383 -44.37 -18.15 37.82
N ARG A 384 -43.79 -19.26 38.29
CA ARG A 384 -42.38 -19.59 38.03
C ARG A 384 -42.13 -19.78 36.52
N LYS A 385 -43.02 -20.50 35.83
CA LYS A 385 -42.90 -20.75 34.40
C LYS A 385 -43.05 -19.46 33.60
N ASP A 386 -44.05 -18.63 33.92
CA ASP A 386 -44.27 -17.34 33.27
C ASP A 386 -43.08 -16.38 33.46
N ALA A 387 -42.49 -16.34 34.66
CA ALA A 387 -41.30 -15.55 34.93
C ALA A 387 -40.10 -16.05 34.11
N SER A 388 -39.90 -17.36 34.03
CA SER A 388 -38.84 -17.98 33.21
C SER A 388 -39.03 -17.69 31.72
N ASP A 389 -40.24 -17.91 31.19
CA ASP A 389 -40.57 -17.69 29.78
C ASP A 389 -40.50 -16.21 29.40
N SER A 390 -40.83 -15.30 30.34
CA SER A 390 -40.67 -13.86 30.16
C SER A 390 -39.20 -13.44 30.14
N PHE A 391 -38.38 -13.97 31.06
CA PHE A 391 -36.95 -13.75 31.09
C PHE A 391 -36.30 -14.22 29.79
N GLU A 392 -36.59 -15.46 29.38
CA GLU A 392 -36.05 -16.04 28.14
C GLU A 392 -36.50 -15.23 26.93
N ARG A 393 -37.78 -14.86 26.79
CA ARG A 393 -38.22 -14.04 25.65
C ARG A 393 -37.53 -12.68 25.58
N ARG A 394 -37.27 -12.03 26.71
CA ARG A 394 -36.60 -10.70 26.74
C ARG A 394 -35.09 -10.82 26.57
N ALA A 395 -34.49 -11.87 27.12
CA ALA A 395 -33.10 -12.24 26.86
C ALA A 395 -32.91 -12.59 25.37
N SER A 396 -33.79 -13.39 24.77
CA SER A 396 -33.70 -13.82 23.37
C SER A 396 -34.16 -12.76 22.36
N GLY A 397 -35.13 -11.90 22.74
CA GLY A 397 -35.62 -10.79 21.93
C GLY A 397 -34.65 -9.59 21.91
N GLY A 398 -33.86 -9.45 22.98
CA GLY A 398 -32.69 -8.59 23.09
C GLY A 398 -31.48 -9.20 22.39
N TYR A 399 -31.14 -10.44 22.69
CA TYR A 399 -30.05 -11.23 22.10
C TYR A 399 -30.66 -12.32 21.23
N SER A 400 -30.88 -12.06 19.92
CA SER A 400 -31.44 -13.06 19.00
C SER A 400 -30.78 -14.43 19.17
N ASP A 401 -31.42 -15.55 18.82
CA ASP A 401 -30.75 -16.86 18.81
C ASP A 401 -29.44 -16.89 18.01
N ARG A 402 -29.16 -15.88 17.16
CA ARG A 402 -27.85 -15.62 16.54
C ARG A 402 -26.89 -14.79 17.39
N ALA A 403 -27.35 -13.90 18.27
CA ALA A 403 -26.56 -13.22 19.30
C ALA A 403 -26.31 -14.11 20.53
N SER A 404 -27.27 -14.94 20.95
CA SER A 404 -27.07 -15.99 21.94
C SER A 404 -26.23 -17.13 21.37
N ASN A 405 -26.33 -17.46 20.07
CA ASN A 405 -25.30 -18.27 19.40
C ASN A 405 -24.03 -17.45 19.11
N MET A 406 -23.99 -16.13 18.99
CA MET A 406 -22.69 -15.44 18.96
C MET A 406 -22.05 -15.44 20.35
N LEU A 407 -22.82 -15.34 21.42
CA LEU A 407 -22.35 -15.42 22.80
C LEU A 407 -22.07 -16.88 23.25
N ARG A 408 -22.71 -17.89 22.65
CA ARG A 408 -22.49 -19.34 22.91
C ARG A 408 -21.63 -20.07 21.88
N THR A 409 -21.71 -19.70 20.60
CA THR A 409 -21.00 -20.30 19.44
C THR A 409 -19.73 -19.52 19.07
N VAL A 410 -19.60 -18.24 19.45
CA VAL A 410 -18.27 -17.63 19.50
C VAL A 410 -17.65 -18.06 20.83
N ARG A 411 -16.91 -19.18 20.77
CA ARG A 411 -15.60 -19.20 21.42
C ARG A 411 -14.87 -17.96 20.90
N CYS A 412 -14.99 -16.87 21.64
CA CYS A 412 -14.29 -15.60 21.41
C CYS A 412 -12.99 -15.63 22.23
#